data_AF-A0A378ISS7-F1
#
_entry.id   AF-A0A378ISS7-F1
#
_cell.length_a   1.000
_cell.length_b   1.000
_cell.length_c   1.000
_cell.angle_alpha   90.00
_cell.angle_beta   90.00
_cell.angle_gamma   90.00
#
_symmetry.space_group_name_H-M   'P 1'
#
loop_
_entity.id
_entity.type
_entity.pdbx_description
1 polymer ?
#
loop_
_entity_poly.entity_id
_entity_poly.type
_entity_poly.pdbx_seq_one_letter_code
_entity_poly.pdbx_strand_id
1 'polypeptide(L)'
;MRLGGIFDFDTKRERLEEVVRELESSGVWSYPEQAQALGRERAQLEAVVTQLEKLTQSIADLAELFELARSEDDESAISDVAAELAVIEQQVAGLEFRRMFSGKNG
;
A
#
# COMPACT_ATOMS: atom_id res chain seq x y z
N MET A 1 -12.42 15.24 -5.18
CA MET A 1 -12.39 13.98 -4.40
C MET A 1 -11.87 12.88 -5.32
N ARG A 2 -10.61 12.45 -5.15
CA ARG A 2 -10.00 11.40 -5.98
C ARG A 2 -10.53 10.04 -5.52
N LEU A 3 -11.68 9.64 -6.05
CA LEU A 3 -12.30 8.31 -5.86
C LEU A 3 -11.45 7.16 -6.47
N GLY A 4 -10.14 7.34 -6.65
CA GLY A 4 -9.27 6.36 -7.29
C GLY A 4 -8.34 5.64 -6.33
N GLY A 5 -8.01 6.22 -5.16
CA GLY A 5 -7.03 5.63 -4.24
C GLY A 5 -7.53 4.35 -3.57
N ILE A 6 -8.69 4.44 -2.90
CA ILE A 6 -9.27 3.31 -2.16
C ILE A 6 -9.69 2.16 -3.09
N PHE A 7 -10.31 2.49 -4.23
CA PHE A 7 -10.74 1.50 -5.22
C PHE A 7 -9.55 0.79 -5.90
N ASP A 8 -8.43 1.50 -6.12
CA ASP A 8 -7.22 0.88 -6.69
C ASP A 8 -6.52 -0.03 -5.68
N PHE A 9 -6.59 0.27 -4.38
CA PHE A 9 -6.09 -0.61 -3.33
C PHE A 9 -6.90 -1.91 -3.24
N ASP A 10 -8.22 -1.83 -3.09
CA ASP A 10 -9.08 -3.02 -2.96
C ASP A 10 -8.94 -3.92 -4.20
N THR A 11 -8.96 -3.34 -5.40
CA THR A 11 -8.77 -4.08 -6.66
C THR A 11 -7.40 -4.78 -6.71
N LYS A 12 -6.32 -4.12 -6.28
CA LYS A 12 -4.97 -4.72 -6.27
C LYS A 12 -4.84 -5.82 -5.23
N ARG A 13 -5.47 -5.67 -4.07
CA ARG A 13 -5.49 -6.69 -3.03
C ARG A 13 -6.26 -7.93 -3.51
N GLU A 14 -7.45 -7.76 -4.08
CA GLU A 14 -8.22 -8.85 -4.68
C GLU A 14 -7.41 -9.58 -5.76
N ARG A 15 -6.76 -8.83 -6.67
CA ARG A 15 -5.90 -9.44 -7.69
C ARG A 15 -4.70 -10.17 -7.09
N LEU A 16 -4.10 -9.66 -6.02
CA LEU A 16 -3.00 -10.33 -5.33
C LEU A 16 -3.47 -11.69 -4.76
N GLU A 17 -4.64 -11.73 -4.12
CA GLU A 17 -5.23 -12.97 -3.60
C GLU A 17 -5.50 -13.99 -4.70
N GLU A 18 -6.02 -13.54 -5.85
CA GLU A 18 -6.22 -14.40 -7.02
C GLU A 18 -4.89 -14.97 -7.56
N VAL A 19 -3.88 -14.12 -7.77
CA VAL A 19 -2.57 -14.54 -8.28
C VAL A 19 -1.90 -15.53 -7.33
N VAL A 20 -2.00 -15.31 -6.01
CA VAL A 20 -1.50 -16.26 -5.01
C VAL A 20 -2.21 -17.60 -5.14
N ARG A 21 -3.54 -17.60 -5.23
CA ARG A 21 -4.34 -18.83 -5.40
C ARG A 21 -4.01 -19.57 -6.70
N GLU A 22 -3.79 -18.85 -7.80
CA GLU A 22 -3.36 -19.43 -9.07
C GLU A 22 -1.98 -20.09 -8.94
N LEU A 23 -1.04 -19.46 -8.24
CA LEU A 23 0.31 -19.98 -7.99
C LEU A 23 0.33 -21.22 -7.07
N GLU A 24 -0.63 -21.35 -6.17
CA GLU A 24 -0.80 -22.53 -5.30
C GLU A 24 -1.34 -23.76 -6.06
N SER A 25 -1.97 -23.56 -7.22
CA SER A 25 -2.48 -24.65 -8.05
C SER A 25 -1.34 -25.46 -8.65
N SER A 26 -1.31 -26.78 -8.43
CA SER A 26 -0.28 -27.67 -9.00
C SER A 26 -0.25 -27.68 -10.54
N GLY A 27 -1.35 -27.31 -11.19
CA GLY A 27 -1.45 -27.23 -12.65
C GLY A 27 -0.61 -26.10 -13.27
N VAL A 28 -0.42 -24.98 -12.57
CA VAL A 28 0.31 -23.81 -13.12
C VAL A 28 1.79 -24.12 -13.35
N TRP A 29 2.36 -25.00 -12.53
CA TRP A 29 3.76 -25.42 -12.61
C TRP A 29 4.05 -26.30 -13.84
N SER A 30 3.01 -26.78 -14.52
CA SER A 30 3.14 -27.45 -15.82
C SER A 30 3.39 -26.44 -16.96
N TYR A 31 3.20 -25.13 -16.72
CA TYR A 31 3.36 -24.06 -17.69
C TYR A 31 4.35 -23.00 -17.16
N PRO A 32 5.67 -23.20 -17.34
CA PRO A 32 6.70 -22.37 -16.70
C PRO A 32 6.61 -20.87 -17.01
N GLU A 33 6.26 -20.50 -18.24
CA GLU A 33 6.11 -19.09 -18.64
C GLU A 33 4.95 -18.41 -17.90
N GLN A 34 3.84 -19.11 -17.71
CA GLN A 34 2.68 -18.61 -16.96
C GLN A 34 3.02 -18.46 -15.47
N ALA A 35 3.64 -19.49 -14.87
CA ALA A 35 4.08 -19.42 -13.48
C ALA A 35 5.06 -18.25 -13.25
N GLN A 36 5.98 -18.01 -14.18
CA GLN A 36 6.92 -16.89 -14.10
C GLN A 36 6.21 -15.53 -14.23
N ALA A 37 5.23 -15.42 -15.13
CA ALA A 37 4.43 -14.21 -15.29
C ALA A 37 3.63 -13.87 -14.03
N LEU A 38 2.93 -14.87 -13.46
CA LEU A 38 2.20 -14.73 -12.21
C LEU A 38 3.13 -14.40 -11.04
N GLY A 39 4.32 -14.99 -10.98
CA GLY A 39 5.31 -14.66 -9.96
C GLY A 39 5.78 -13.20 -10.01
N ARG A 40 5.98 -12.64 -11.22
CA ARG A 40 6.29 -11.22 -11.41
C ARG A 40 5.11 -10.33 -11.02
N GLU A 41 3.90 -10.70 -11.43
CA GLU A 41 2.67 -9.97 -11.09
C GLU A 41 2.47 -9.94 -9.56
N ARG A 42 2.59 -11.09 -8.89
CA ARG A 42 2.52 -11.20 -7.42
C ARG A 42 3.48 -10.24 -6.75
N ALA A 43 4.76 -10.24 -7.15
CA ALA A 43 5.77 -9.39 -6.54
C ALA A 43 5.46 -7.89 -6.71
N GLN A 44 4.93 -7.49 -7.86
CA GLN A 44 4.54 -6.11 -8.12
C GLN A 44 3.32 -5.70 -7.28
N LEU A 45 2.29 -6.55 -7.22
CA LEU A 45 1.08 -6.30 -6.44
C LEU A 45 1.38 -6.28 -4.94
N GLU A 46 2.11 -7.27 -4.44
CA GLU A 46 2.51 -7.40 -3.03
C GLU A 46 3.28 -6.17 -2.55
N ALA A 47 4.21 -5.64 -3.36
CA ALA A 47 4.96 -4.44 -3.02
C ALA A 47 4.05 -3.21 -2.84
N VAL A 48 3.02 -3.07 -3.67
CA VAL A 48 2.08 -1.94 -3.59
C VAL A 48 1.10 -2.12 -2.43
N VAL A 49 0.47 -3.28 -2.31
CA VAL A 49 -0.51 -3.60 -1.27
C VAL A 49 0.12 -3.48 0.11
N THR A 50 1.26 -4.15 0.33
CA THR A 50 1.97 -4.11 1.62
C THR A 50 2.38 -2.68 2.01
N GLN A 51 2.81 -1.86 1.04
CA GLN A 51 3.18 -0.48 1.33
C GLN A 51 1.96 0.34 1.76
N LEU A 52 0.83 0.18 1.07
CA LEU A 52 -0.41 0.89 1.41
C LEU A 52 -0.96 0.46 2.77
N GLU A 53 -0.96 -0.85 3.08
CA GLU A 53 -1.35 -1.37 4.39
C GLU A 53 -0.50 -0.79 5.52
N LYS A 54 0.82 -0.72 5.34
CA LYS A 54 1.73 -0.10 6.32
C LYS A 54 1.40 1.36 6.55
N LEU A 55 1.18 2.13 5.48
CA LEU A 55 0.82 3.56 5.59
C LEU A 55 -0.53 3.73 6.30
N THR A 56 -1.51 2.89 5.99
CA THR A 56 -2.81 2.91 6.66
C THR A 56 -2.67 2.62 8.15
N GLN A 57 -1.87 1.61 8.52
CA GLN A 57 -1.62 1.30 9.93
C GLN A 57 -0.89 2.44 10.64
N SER A 58 0.18 3.00 10.04
CA SER A 58 0.91 4.12 10.64
C SER A 58 0.01 5.35 10.85
N ILE A 59 -0.90 5.66 9.94
CA ILE A 59 -1.87 6.76 10.12
C ILE A 59 -2.82 6.46 11.29
N ALA A 60 -3.29 5.22 11.43
CA ALA A 60 -4.15 4.83 12.54
C ALA A 60 -3.40 4.96 13.88
N ASP A 61 -2.16 4.46 13.94
CA ASP A 61 -1.31 4.54 15.14
C ASP A 61 -1.02 6.00 15.52
N LEU A 62 -0.71 6.86 14.54
CA LEU A 62 -0.50 8.29 14.77
C LEU A 62 -1.77 9.01 15.24
N ALA A 63 -2.95 8.60 14.77
CA ALA A 63 -4.21 9.15 15.24
C ALA A 63 -4.47 8.80 16.71
N GLU A 64 -4.17 7.56 17.11
CA GLU A 64 -4.26 7.13 18.52
C GLU A 64 -3.26 7.90 19.41
N LEU A 65 -2.01 8.05 18.94
CA LEU A 65 -0.98 8.83 19.63
C LEU A 65 -1.34 10.31 19.76
N PHE A 66 -1.92 10.90 18.72
CA PHE A 66 -2.39 12.28 18.74
C PHE A 66 -3.48 12.48 19.81
N GLU A 67 -4.46 11.59 19.88
CA GLU A 67 -5.52 11.69 20.88
C GLU A 67 -4.99 11.55 22.31
N LEU A 68 -4.03 10.65 22.53
CA LEU A 68 -3.34 10.53 23.82
C LEU A 68 -2.60 11.82 24.18
N ALA A 69 -1.73 12.31 23.28
CA ALA A 69 -0.94 13.52 23.50
C ALA A 69 -1.82 14.75 23.76
N ARG A 70 -2.92 14.87 23.02
CA ARG A 70 -3.92 15.93 23.23
C ARG A 70 -4.61 15.82 24.59
N SER A 71 -4.89 14.61 25.06
CA SER A 71 -5.53 14.41 26.38
C SER A 71 -4.61 14.74 27.56
N GLU A 72 -3.30 14.71 27.33
CA GLU A 72 -2.25 15.00 28.31
C GLU A 72 -1.68 16.44 28.18
N ASP A 73 -2.20 17.25 27.26
CA ASP A 73 -1.66 18.56 26.88
C ASP A 73 -0.14 18.51 26.52
N ASP A 74 0.33 17.39 25.94
CA ASP A 74 1.72 17.19 25.53
C ASP A 74 1.97 17.78 24.13
N GLU A 75 2.32 19.07 24.09
CA GLU A 75 2.64 19.79 22.85
C GLU A 75 3.86 19.20 22.10
N SER A 76 4.81 18.59 22.82
CA SER A 76 5.99 17.97 22.18
C SER A 76 5.58 16.74 21.39
N ALA A 77 4.78 15.85 22.00
CA ALA A 77 4.28 14.66 21.32
C ALA A 77 3.35 15.02 20.15
N ILE A 78 2.54 16.07 20.27
CA ILE A 78 1.73 16.59 19.15
C ILE A 78 2.62 17.03 17.98
N SER A 79 3.72 17.74 18.27
CA SER A 79 4.68 18.17 17.24
C SER A 79 5.35 16.98 16.56
N ASP A 80 5.71 15.94 17.32
CA ASP A 80 6.34 14.72 16.77
C ASP A 80 5.37 13.98 15.84
N VAL A 81 4.10 13.84 16.23
CA VAL A 81 3.06 13.25 15.37
C VAL A 81 2.89 14.05 14.07
N ALA A 82 2.87 15.38 14.14
CA ALA A 82 2.76 16.23 12.96
C ALA A 82 3.97 16.07 12.01
N ALA A 83 5.17 15.91 12.55
CA ALA A 83 6.38 15.66 11.77
C ALA A 83 6.33 14.30 11.06
N GLU A 84 5.86 13.26 11.74
CA GLU A 84 5.74 11.92 11.15
C GLU A 84 4.64 11.87 10.07
N LEU A 85 3.51 12.55 10.30
CA LEU A 85 2.46 12.67 9.30
C LEU A 85 2.95 13.33 8.00
N ALA A 86 3.81 14.36 8.10
CA ALA A 86 4.41 15.00 6.93
C ALA A 86 5.32 14.04 6.12
N VAL A 87 5.99 13.09 6.78
CA VAL A 87 6.76 12.03 6.11
C VAL A 87 5.83 11.07 5.37
N ILE A 88 4.72 10.67 5.98
CA ILE A 88 3.71 9.81 5.34
C ILE A 88 3.10 10.49 4.11
N GLU A 89 2.78 11.78 4.18
CA GLU A 89 2.28 12.54 3.04
C GLU A 89 3.23 12.50 1.83
N GLN A 90 4.54 12.63 2.07
CA GLN A 90 5.57 12.52 1.02
C GLN A 90 5.58 11.12 0.39
N GLN A 91 5.42 10.07 1.20
CA GLN A 91 5.39 8.68 0.73
C GLN A 91 4.16 8.41 -0.13
N VAL A 92 2.99 8.91 0.28
CA VAL A 92 1.74 8.84 -0.49
C VAL A 92 1.88 9.58 -1.82
N ALA A 93 2.44 10.80 -1.82
CA ALA A 93 2.67 11.56 -3.04
C ALA A 93 3.59 10.82 -4.03
N GLY A 94 4.63 10.14 -3.53
CA GLY A 94 5.51 9.30 -4.35
C GLY A 94 4.79 8.08 -4.95
N LEU A 95 3.85 7.47 -4.23
CA LEU A 95 3.00 6.39 -4.75
C LEU A 95 2.04 6.89 -5.83
N GLU A 96 1.38 8.02 -5.60
CA GLU A 96 0.51 8.65 -6.60
C GLU A 96 1.27 9.02 -7.87
N PHE A 97 2.49 9.55 -7.74
CA PHE A 97 3.37 9.83 -8.87
C PHE A 97 3.65 8.56 -9.67
N ARG A 98 4.11 7.48 -9.02
CA ARG A 98 4.35 6.19 -9.72
C ARG A 98 3.10 5.69 -10.45
N ARG A 99 1.92 5.79 -9.84
CA ARG A 99 0.64 5.42 -10.46
C ARG A 99 0.30 6.25 -11.69
N MET A 100 0.55 7.57 -11.67
CA MET A 100 0.31 8.44 -12.82
C MET A 100 1.22 8.12 -14.02
N PHE A 101 2.43 7.59 -13.76
CA PHE A 101 3.43 7.33 -14.80
C PHE A 101 3.56 5.86 -15.19
N SER A 102 2.99 4.91 -14.44
CA SER A 102 2.97 3.49 -14.81
C SER A 102 2.09 3.18 -16.03
N GLY A 103 1.29 4.14 -16.50
CA GLY A 103 0.53 4.05 -17.76
C GLY A 103 1.21 4.68 -18.99
N LYS A 104 2.41 5.28 -18.86
CA LYS A 104 3.11 5.99 -19.96
C LYS A 104 4.26 5.22 -20.61
N ASN A 105 4.53 4.00 -20.18
CA ASN A 105 5.49 3.11 -20.84
C ASN A 105 4.73 1.89 -21.38
N GLY A 106 4.17 2.04 -22.58
CA GLY A 106 3.66 0.99 -23.44
C GLY A 106 4.22 1.18 -24.83
#